data_AF-A0A356M516-F1
#
_entry.id   AF-A0A356M516-F1
#
_cell.length_a   1.000
_cell.length_b   1.000
_cell.length_c   1.000
_cell.angle_alpha   90.00
_cell.angle_beta   90.00
_cell.angle_gamma   90.00
#
_symmetry.space_group_name_H-M   'P 1'
#
loop_
_entity.id
_entity.type
_entity.pdbx_description
1 polymer ?
#
loop_
_entity_poly.entity_id
_entity_poly.type
_entity_poly.pdbx_seq_one_letter_code
_entity_poly.pdbx_strand_id
1 'polypeptide(L)'
;MLRCTAENPADPSLAMETELAIYRQDGGTCHVLLEDGRPAELLAGSSGSDESAGDFRMPLHRLDILLGQVRQSVPALAGAFVNIGMDHDAFLPIADASSGLKAGQSLLVQIRRLNNPGKGHQVTTQIQLPGPFAVFNPQGAAKRRSKLRQFAADRQEDLFLQDLARLDMLWNQIVQDSGKGPVPRLLFAAGDPLYQALTSFVSADLRRIRVEGEELFRQVYDLVQKIMPPYLPLLSLYVPAQGYGLAAALGLGDLPESLANRKVWLPGGGYLVIDRTEAMTVIDVNSGKDLQGRDNHALRQRINNQAATEIARQLRLRNIGGIILIDFLDLAGDESRQELLSVLETALARDKARHRLVGFTGLGLMEMTRTAR
;
A
#
# COMPACT_ATOMS: atom_id res chain seq x y z
N MET A 1 -1.06 -0.93 -49.68
CA MET A 1 -0.75 -2.00 -48.72
C MET A 1 0.21 -1.46 -47.68
N LEU A 2 -0.31 -0.85 -46.61
CA LEU A 2 0.48 -0.49 -45.44
C LEU A 2 0.38 -1.68 -44.48
N ARG A 3 1.48 -2.41 -44.30
CA ARG A 3 1.55 -3.54 -43.39
C ARG A 3 1.63 -2.99 -41.96
N CYS A 4 0.62 -3.31 -41.14
CA CYS A 4 0.74 -3.31 -39.68
C CYS A 4 1.90 -4.21 -39.30
N THR A 5 2.97 -3.63 -38.76
CA THR A 5 3.96 -4.38 -38.00
C THR A 5 3.38 -4.59 -36.60
N ALA A 6 3.08 -5.85 -36.27
CA ALA A 6 2.79 -6.25 -34.90
C ALA A 6 3.96 -5.85 -34.00
N GLU A 7 3.68 -5.05 -32.98
CA GLU A 7 4.67 -4.64 -31.98
C GLU A 7 5.11 -5.87 -31.17
N ASN A 8 6.43 -6.02 -31.07
CA ASN A 8 7.09 -7.08 -30.33
C ASN A 8 7.05 -6.73 -28.82
N PRO A 9 6.50 -7.56 -27.92
CA PRO A 9 6.31 -7.23 -26.50
C PRO A 9 7.61 -7.18 -25.66
N ALA A 10 8.77 -7.06 -26.28
CA ALA A 10 10.08 -7.12 -25.65
C ALA A 10 11.03 -5.98 -26.10
N ASP A 11 10.49 -4.80 -26.44
CA ASP A 11 11.31 -3.60 -26.60
C ASP A 11 11.62 -2.99 -25.21
N PRO A 12 12.88 -2.96 -24.75
CA PRO A 12 13.26 -2.34 -23.48
C PRO A 12 13.04 -0.82 -23.44
N SER A 13 12.77 -0.15 -24.58
CA SER A 13 12.39 1.27 -24.64
C SER A 13 10.92 1.55 -24.30
N LEU A 14 10.08 0.51 -24.19
CA LEU A 14 8.68 0.57 -23.73
C LEU A 14 8.53 0.23 -22.24
N ALA A 15 9.64 0.06 -21.50
CA ALA A 15 9.59 -0.19 -20.07
C ALA A 15 9.15 1.10 -19.35
N MET A 16 7.92 1.08 -18.83
CA MET A 16 7.35 2.13 -18.01
C MET A 16 8.37 2.69 -17.01
N GLU A 17 8.49 4.02 -16.98
CA GLU A 17 9.36 4.69 -16.02
C GLU A 17 8.64 4.82 -14.69
N THR A 18 9.14 4.14 -13.66
CA THR A 18 8.62 4.30 -12.29
C THR A 18 9.55 5.12 -11.43
N GLU A 19 8.95 6.07 -10.71
CA GLU A 19 9.66 7.02 -9.86
C GLU A 19 8.96 7.16 -8.52
N LEU A 20 9.72 7.17 -7.43
CA LEU A 20 9.22 7.50 -6.11
C LEU A 20 9.59 8.94 -5.75
N ALA A 21 8.58 9.79 -5.58
CA ALA A 21 8.74 11.15 -5.07
C ALA A 21 8.43 11.20 -3.57
N ILE A 22 9.32 11.80 -2.79
CA ILE A 22 9.20 11.95 -1.34
C ILE A 22 9.41 13.43 -0.99
N TYR A 23 8.42 14.06 -0.38
CA TYR A 23 8.48 15.48 -0.01
C TYR A 23 7.65 15.75 1.25
N ARG A 24 7.81 16.92 1.85
CA ARG A 24 6.97 17.34 2.98
C ARG A 24 5.78 18.15 2.46
N GLN A 25 4.60 17.91 3.01
CA GLN A 25 3.39 18.69 2.72
C GLN A 25 2.47 18.67 3.94
N ASP A 26 1.84 19.81 4.24
CA ASP A 26 0.84 19.95 5.33
C ASP A 26 1.34 19.42 6.68
N GLY A 27 2.61 19.69 6.98
CA GLY A 27 3.30 19.24 8.18
C GLY A 27 3.76 17.77 8.14
N GLY A 28 3.28 16.95 7.21
CA GLY A 28 3.60 15.53 7.06
C GLY A 28 4.61 15.21 5.96
N THR A 29 4.79 13.92 5.68
CA THR A 29 5.56 13.40 4.54
C THR A 29 4.63 12.75 3.52
N CYS A 30 4.79 13.13 2.25
CA CYS A 30 4.06 12.56 1.13
C CYS A 30 5.01 11.66 0.32
N HIS A 31 4.57 10.44 0.06
CA HIS A 31 5.29 9.47 -0.76
C HIS A 31 4.40 9.10 -1.95
N VAL A 32 4.81 9.47 -3.15
CA VAL A 32 4.04 9.23 -4.38
C VAL A 32 4.84 8.33 -5.30
N LEU A 33 4.27 7.18 -5.65
CA LEU A 33 4.79 6.36 -6.74
C LEU A 33 4.18 6.85 -8.04
N LEU A 34 5.03 7.27 -8.98
CA LEU A 34 4.65 7.64 -10.33
C LEU A 34 4.93 6.48 -11.29
N GLU A 35 4.01 6.27 -12.22
CA GLU A 35 4.10 5.36 -13.37
C GLU A 35 3.96 6.24 -14.63
N ASP A 36 5.00 6.32 -15.46
CA ASP A 36 5.07 7.20 -16.64
C ASP A 36 4.70 8.66 -16.34
N GLY A 37 5.24 9.18 -15.23
CA GLY A 37 5.00 10.55 -14.76
C GLY A 37 3.60 10.80 -14.20
N ARG A 38 2.74 9.78 -14.09
CA ARG A 38 1.40 9.89 -13.49
C ARG A 38 1.37 9.24 -12.11
N PRO A 39 0.73 9.85 -11.10
CA PRO A 39 0.65 9.26 -9.77
C PRO A 39 -0.15 7.94 -9.81
N ALA A 40 0.40 6.87 -9.26
CA ALA A 40 -0.21 5.54 -9.26
C ALA A 40 -0.56 5.05 -7.85
N GLU A 41 0.27 5.39 -6.86
CA GLU A 41 0.03 5.11 -5.45
C GLU A 41 0.46 6.32 -4.61
N LEU A 42 -0.28 6.62 -3.55
CA LEU A 42 0.04 7.67 -2.58
C LEU A 42 0.05 7.07 -1.17
N LEU A 43 1.05 7.45 -0.39
CA LEU A 43 1.11 7.21 1.04
C LEU A 43 1.49 8.52 1.74
N ALA A 44 0.51 9.13 2.41
CA ALA A 44 0.72 10.33 3.21
C ALA A 44 0.89 9.94 4.68
N GLY A 45 1.99 10.38 5.29
CA GLY A 45 2.22 10.34 6.71
C GLY A 45 1.84 11.67 7.34
N SER A 46 0.93 11.67 8.31
CA SER A 46 0.74 12.85 9.16
C SER A 46 1.96 13.01 10.06
N SER A 47 2.48 14.23 10.22
CA SER A 47 3.27 14.49 11.42
C SER A 47 2.36 14.37 12.63
N GLY A 48 2.73 13.51 13.57
CA GLY A 48 2.27 13.68 14.93
C GLY A 48 2.83 15.00 15.42
N SER A 49 2.07 16.08 15.28
CA SER A 49 2.36 17.39 15.87
C SER A 49 2.03 17.34 17.37
N ASP A 50 2.65 16.42 18.09
CA ASP A 50 2.66 16.39 19.55
C ASP A 50 3.98 15.75 20.04
N GLU A 51 5.09 16.40 19.72
CA GLU A 51 6.31 16.32 20.54
C GLU A 51 6.21 17.22 21.78
N SER A 52 5.10 17.92 21.96
CA SER A 52 4.77 18.70 23.14
C SER A 52 4.20 17.83 24.28
N ALA A 53 5.08 17.50 25.21
CA ALA A 53 4.78 17.16 26.62
C ALA A 53 4.07 15.82 26.91
N GLY A 54 4.87 14.76 27.10
CA GLY A 54 4.67 13.78 28.17
C GLY A 54 3.50 12.79 28.09
N ASP A 55 2.65 12.81 27.06
CA ASP A 55 1.58 11.82 26.89
C ASP A 55 1.99 10.71 25.90
N PHE A 56 2.08 9.48 26.40
CA PHE A 56 2.68 8.32 25.72
C PHE A 56 1.80 7.70 24.62
N ARG A 57 0.82 8.45 24.10
CA ARG A 57 -0.25 7.93 23.24
C ARG A 57 0.07 8.16 21.76
N MET A 58 1.21 7.66 21.32
CA MET A 58 1.47 7.55 19.89
C MET A 58 0.37 6.68 19.26
N PRO A 59 -0.21 7.07 18.10
CA PRO A 59 -1.19 6.23 17.43
C PRO A 59 -0.54 4.89 17.07
N LEU A 60 -1.14 3.80 17.53
CA LEU A 60 -0.67 2.45 17.21
C LEU A 60 -1.05 2.09 15.78
N HIS A 61 -0.14 1.38 15.12
CA HIS A 61 -0.32 0.87 13.78
C HIS A 61 -0.36 -0.65 13.79
N ARG A 62 -0.90 -1.23 12.71
CA ARG A 62 -0.79 -2.68 12.50
C ARG A 62 0.68 -3.05 12.40
N LEU A 63 1.02 -4.22 12.95
CA LEU A 63 2.39 -4.76 13.02
C LEU A 63 3.32 -4.08 14.01
N ASP A 64 2.89 -3.05 14.74
CA ASP A 64 3.65 -2.52 15.88
C ASP A 64 3.91 -3.64 16.90
N ILE A 65 5.13 -3.70 17.43
CA ILE A 65 5.53 -4.68 18.44
C ILE A 65 5.69 -3.95 19.76
N LEU A 66 5.00 -4.47 20.77
CA LEU A 66 4.99 -3.93 22.11
C LEU A 66 5.40 -5.00 23.11
N LEU A 67 5.97 -4.56 24.21
CA LEU A 67 6.06 -5.35 25.43
C LEU A 67 4.82 -5.08 26.25
N GLY A 68 3.94 -6.07 26.37
CA GLY A 68 2.71 -5.98 27.16
C GLY A 68 2.78 -6.81 28.43
N GLN A 69 1.78 -6.68 29.29
CA GLN A 69 1.62 -7.49 30.50
C GLN A 69 0.26 -8.17 30.52
N VAL A 70 0.22 -9.49 30.70
CA VAL A 70 -1.04 -10.24 30.85
C VAL A 70 -1.77 -9.73 32.09
N ARG A 71 -2.97 -9.21 31.90
CA ARG A 71 -3.87 -8.81 33.00
C ARG A 71 -4.60 -10.01 33.54
N GLN A 72 -5.27 -10.74 32.66
CA GLN A 72 -6.07 -11.89 33.02
C GLN A 72 -6.24 -12.84 31.84
N SER A 73 -6.28 -14.14 32.13
CA SER A 73 -6.75 -15.15 31.19
C SER A 73 -8.27 -15.22 31.26
N VAL A 74 -8.93 -15.29 30.11
CA VAL A 74 -10.39 -15.35 29.99
C VAL A 74 -10.75 -16.59 29.15
N PRO A 75 -10.80 -17.79 29.76
CA PRO A 75 -11.10 -19.04 29.05
C PRO A 75 -12.44 -19.00 28.30
N ALA A 76 -13.44 -18.29 28.84
CA ALA A 76 -14.75 -18.14 28.22
C ALA A 76 -14.71 -17.45 26.84
N LEU A 77 -13.70 -16.59 26.61
CA LEU A 77 -13.48 -15.93 25.32
C LEU A 77 -12.35 -16.59 24.52
N ALA A 78 -11.83 -17.73 24.99
CA ALA A 78 -10.66 -18.41 24.42
C ALA A 78 -9.49 -17.45 24.19
N GLY A 79 -9.12 -16.67 25.22
CA GLY A 79 -8.03 -15.69 25.10
C GLY A 79 -7.61 -15.07 26.43
N ALA A 80 -6.81 -14.00 26.35
CA ALA A 80 -6.34 -13.24 27.49
C ALA A 80 -6.39 -11.73 27.19
N PHE A 81 -6.51 -10.91 28.24
CA PHE A 81 -6.34 -9.47 28.15
C PHE A 81 -4.90 -9.10 28.48
N VAL A 82 -4.30 -8.25 27.66
CA VAL A 82 -2.92 -7.79 27.76
C VAL A 82 -2.92 -6.27 27.85
N ASN A 83 -2.37 -5.74 28.94
CA ASN A 83 -2.11 -4.31 29.06
C ASN A 83 -0.97 -3.93 28.11
N ILE A 84 -1.25 -3.02 27.19
CA ILE A 84 -0.30 -2.49 26.20
C ILE A 84 -0.08 -0.98 26.35
N GLY A 85 -0.57 -0.36 27.43
CA GLY A 85 -0.39 1.06 27.70
C GLY A 85 -1.46 1.96 27.09
N MET A 86 -2.58 1.37 26.66
CA MET A 86 -3.75 2.08 26.13
C MET A 86 -4.90 2.11 27.13
N ASP A 87 -5.98 2.86 26.85
CA ASP A 87 -7.18 2.94 27.73
C ASP A 87 -7.85 1.57 27.95
N HIS A 88 -7.79 0.71 26.93
CA HIS A 88 -8.38 -0.61 26.96
C HIS A 88 -7.32 -1.68 26.73
N ASP A 89 -7.33 -2.70 27.57
CA ASP A 89 -6.46 -3.86 27.41
C ASP A 89 -6.71 -4.52 26.05
N ALA A 90 -5.62 -4.90 25.38
CA ALA A 90 -5.69 -5.62 24.12
C ALA A 90 -6.14 -7.06 24.34
N PHE A 91 -6.88 -7.60 23.39
CA PHE A 91 -7.31 -8.99 23.38
C PHE A 91 -6.31 -9.87 22.63
N LEU A 92 -5.78 -10.89 23.30
CA LEU A 92 -4.91 -11.92 22.76
C LEU A 92 -5.69 -13.25 22.64
N PRO A 93 -6.06 -13.68 21.43
CA PRO A 93 -6.68 -14.99 21.23
C PRO A 93 -5.76 -16.14 21.64
N ILE A 94 -6.30 -17.23 22.18
CA ILE A 94 -5.50 -18.39 22.62
C ILE A 94 -4.76 -19.08 21.46
N ALA A 95 -5.34 -19.06 20.25
CA ALA A 95 -4.70 -19.56 19.04
C ALA A 95 -3.45 -18.75 18.64
N ASP A 96 -3.37 -17.51 19.12
CA ASP A 96 -2.27 -16.57 18.88
C ASP A 96 -1.34 -16.43 20.09
N ALA A 97 -1.59 -17.18 21.18
CA ALA A 97 -0.87 -17.09 22.44
C ALA A 97 0.22 -18.17 22.56
N SER A 98 1.30 -17.83 23.27
CA SER A 98 2.22 -18.84 23.80
C SER A 98 1.53 -19.66 24.91
N SER A 99 1.90 -20.94 25.02
CA SER A 99 1.33 -21.83 26.04
C SER A 99 1.65 -21.37 27.46
N GLY A 100 0.68 -21.45 28.37
CA GLY A 100 0.91 -21.24 29.80
C GLY A 100 0.92 -19.77 30.26
N LEU A 101 0.10 -18.91 29.66
CA LEU A 101 -0.05 -17.51 30.08
C LEU A 101 -0.46 -17.38 31.55
N LYS A 102 0.28 -16.57 32.31
CA LYS A 102 -0.03 -16.23 33.70
C LYS A 102 -0.33 -14.75 33.85
N ALA A 103 -1.24 -14.39 34.76
CA ALA A 103 -1.46 -12.99 35.12
C ALA A 103 -0.16 -12.35 35.65
N GLY A 104 0.11 -11.11 35.25
CA GLY A 104 1.34 -10.39 35.56
C GLY A 104 2.53 -10.71 34.66
N GLN A 105 2.46 -11.74 33.82
CA GLN A 105 3.55 -12.11 32.90
C GLN A 105 3.74 -11.03 31.82
N SER A 106 4.97 -10.59 31.63
CA SER A 106 5.34 -9.75 30.49
C SER A 106 5.59 -10.59 29.24
N LEU A 107 5.13 -10.11 28.08
CA LEU A 107 5.32 -10.80 26.81
C LEU A 107 5.33 -9.83 25.63
N LEU A 108 6.07 -10.21 24.59
CA LEU A 108 6.04 -9.51 23.30
C LEU A 108 4.73 -9.80 22.60
N VAL A 109 4.08 -8.74 22.15
CA VAL A 109 2.84 -8.80 21.38
C VAL A 109 2.95 -7.90 20.16
N GLN A 110 2.29 -8.29 19.07
CA GLN A 110 2.17 -7.50 17.86
C GLN A 110 0.71 -7.12 17.61
N ILE A 111 0.45 -5.89 17.19
CA ILE A 111 -0.88 -5.43 16.78
C ILE A 111 -1.31 -6.18 15.52
N ARG A 112 -2.31 -7.05 15.66
CA ARG A 112 -2.91 -7.83 14.56
C ARG A 112 -4.00 -7.02 13.86
N ARG A 113 -4.87 -6.38 14.66
CA ARG A 113 -6.00 -5.58 14.20
C ARG A 113 -6.23 -4.40 15.13
N LEU A 114 -6.29 -3.21 14.55
CA LEU A 114 -6.77 -2.01 15.21
C LEU A 114 -8.30 -2.07 15.30
N ASN A 115 -8.83 -1.72 16.46
CA ASN A 115 -10.26 -1.68 16.72
C ASN A 115 -10.68 -0.23 16.98
N ASN A 116 -11.97 0.05 16.78
CA ASN A 116 -12.54 1.37 17.02
C ASN A 116 -12.30 1.85 18.47
N PRO A 117 -12.29 3.17 18.70
CA PRO A 117 -12.27 3.74 20.05
C PRO A 117 -13.34 3.11 20.95
N GLY A 118 -12.99 2.81 22.21
CA GLY A 118 -13.87 2.12 23.15
C GLY A 118 -13.72 0.59 23.18
N LYS A 119 -12.91 0.00 22.30
CA LYS A 119 -12.57 -1.44 22.32
C LYS A 119 -11.05 -1.64 22.29
N GLY A 120 -10.56 -2.56 23.12
CA GLY A 120 -9.16 -2.98 23.08
C GLY A 120 -8.78 -3.55 21.72
N HIS A 121 -7.56 -3.28 21.25
CA HIS A 121 -7.04 -3.83 19.99
C HIS A 121 -6.83 -5.34 20.06
N GLN A 122 -6.72 -6.00 18.91
CA GLN A 122 -6.35 -7.41 18.87
C GLN A 122 -4.84 -7.57 18.68
N VAL A 123 -4.23 -8.41 19.50
CA VAL A 123 -2.79 -8.70 19.47
C VAL A 123 -2.50 -10.18 19.24
N THR A 124 -1.26 -10.49 18.85
CA THR A 124 -0.73 -11.85 18.68
C THR A 124 0.69 -11.96 19.24
N THR A 125 1.10 -13.14 19.73
CA THR A 125 2.52 -13.42 20.04
C THR A 125 3.26 -13.97 18.83
N GLN A 126 2.58 -14.28 17.72
CA GLN A 126 3.18 -14.76 16.47
C GLN A 126 3.71 -13.57 15.65
N ILE A 127 4.84 -13.02 16.10
CA ILE A 127 5.44 -11.80 15.52
C ILE A 127 5.84 -12.03 14.06
N GLN A 128 5.55 -11.04 13.20
CA GLN A 128 6.02 -10.99 11.83
C GLN A 128 6.72 -9.66 11.55
N LEU A 129 7.93 -9.72 10.99
CA LEU A 129 8.66 -8.53 10.56
C LEU A 129 8.75 -8.51 9.03
N PRO A 130 7.92 -7.73 8.33
CA PRO A 130 8.00 -7.61 6.88
C PRO A 130 9.17 -6.71 6.47
N GLY A 131 10.00 -7.20 5.55
CA GLY A 131 10.96 -6.39 4.80
C GLY A 131 10.52 -6.17 3.34
N PRO A 132 11.35 -5.52 2.51
CA PRO A 132 11.08 -5.36 1.08
C PRO A 132 10.90 -6.69 0.31
N PHE A 133 11.60 -7.75 0.72
CA PHE A 133 11.71 -9.01 -0.03
C PHE A 133 11.39 -10.26 0.80
N ALA A 134 11.60 -10.21 2.12
CA ALA A 134 11.30 -11.29 3.05
C ALA A 134 10.22 -10.88 4.06
N VAL A 135 9.57 -11.88 4.65
CA VAL A 135 8.83 -11.73 5.92
C VAL A 135 9.49 -12.67 6.92
N PHE A 136 10.12 -12.09 7.93
CA PHE A 136 10.76 -12.82 9.01
C PHE A 136 9.70 -13.25 10.04
N ASN A 137 9.83 -14.49 10.51
CA ASN A 137 8.99 -15.07 11.54
C ASN A 137 9.91 -15.73 12.58
N PRO A 138 10.00 -15.22 13.82
CA PRO A 138 10.86 -15.81 14.84
C PRO A 138 10.45 -17.25 15.23
N GLN A 139 9.19 -17.62 15.02
CA GLN A 139 8.59 -18.88 15.49
C GLN A 139 8.33 -19.87 14.34
N GLY A 140 8.79 -19.56 13.12
CA GLY A 140 8.53 -20.41 11.96
C GLY A 140 9.39 -20.06 10.76
N ALA A 141 9.06 -20.64 9.61
CA ALA A 141 9.79 -20.36 8.38
C ALA A 141 9.56 -18.93 7.89
N ALA A 142 10.64 -18.28 7.46
CA ALA A 142 10.57 -17.03 6.73
C ALA A 142 9.85 -17.22 5.38
N LYS A 143 9.18 -16.16 4.91
CA LYS A 143 8.41 -16.19 3.66
C LYS A 143 9.00 -15.24 2.63
N ARG A 144 9.08 -15.69 1.38
CA ARG A 144 9.40 -14.83 0.23
C ARG A 144 8.20 -13.94 -0.11
N ARG A 145 8.44 -12.66 -0.35
CA ARG A 145 7.39 -11.78 -0.88
C ARG A 145 7.23 -11.97 -2.39
N SER A 146 6.00 -11.87 -2.88
CA SER A 146 5.65 -12.04 -4.30
C SER A 146 6.45 -11.11 -5.23
N LYS A 147 6.82 -9.93 -4.75
CA LYS A 147 7.64 -8.93 -5.45
C LYS A 147 8.99 -9.47 -5.95
N LEU A 148 9.55 -10.49 -5.29
CA LEU A 148 10.78 -11.14 -5.75
C LEU A 148 10.63 -11.69 -7.18
N ARG A 149 9.43 -12.11 -7.59
CA ARG A 149 9.17 -12.66 -8.94
C ARG A 149 9.46 -11.67 -10.08
N GLN A 150 9.61 -10.39 -9.77
CA GLN A 150 9.97 -9.34 -10.74
C GLN A 150 11.47 -9.32 -11.08
N PHE A 151 12.31 -10.03 -10.31
CA PHE A 151 13.75 -10.08 -10.50
C PHE A 151 14.19 -11.41 -11.11
N ALA A 152 15.38 -11.43 -11.71
CA ALA A 152 16.03 -12.67 -12.15
C ALA A 152 16.29 -13.62 -10.97
N ALA A 153 16.26 -14.94 -11.21
CA ALA A 153 16.25 -15.96 -10.17
C ALA A 153 17.47 -15.92 -9.24
N ASP A 154 18.65 -15.62 -9.79
CA ASP A 154 19.90 -15.39 -9.05
C ASP A 154 19.74 -14.20 -8.08
N ARG A 155 19.23 -13.06 -8.58
CA ARG A 155 18.98 -11.88 -7.75
C ARG A 155 17.90 -12.10 -6.70
N GLN A 156 16.92 -12.96 -6.96
CA GLN A 156 15.86 -13.25 -6.00
C GLN A 156 16.42 -13.87 -4.71
N GLU A 157 17.39 -14.77 -4.84
CA GLU A 157 18.01 -15.43 -3.70
C GLU A 157 18.78 -14.42 -2.85
N ASP A 158 19.66 -13.65 -3.50
CA ASP A 158 20.49 -12.65 -2.81
C ASP A 158 19.64 -11.60 -2.09
N LEU A 159 18.63 -11.04 -2.77
CA LEU A 159 17.73 -10.05 -2.18
C LEU A 159 16.95 -10.61 -0.99
N PHE A 160 16.51 -11.87 -1.09
CA PHE A 160 15.79 -12.54 -0.01
C PHE A 160 16.70 -12.78 1.22
N LEU A 161 17.89 -13.33 1.00
CA LEU A 161 18.82 -13.66 2.09
C LEU A 161 19.36 -12.40 2.79
N GLN A 162 19.69 -11.35 2.04
CA GLN A 162 20.13 -10.07 2.61
C GLN A 162 19.04 -9.43 3.47
N ASP A 163 17.80 -9.40 2.98
CA ASP A 163 16.68 -8.85 3.74
C ASP A 163 16.37 -9.71 4.98
N LEU A 164 16.49 -11.04 4.86
CA LEU A 164 16.28 -11.95 5.98
C LEU A 164 17.32 -11.74 7.09
N ALA A 165 18.61 -11.66 6.74
CA ALA A 165 19.68 -11.40 7.70
C ALA A 165 19.49 -10.06 8.42
N ARG A 166 19.05 -9.03 7.69
CA ARG A 166 18.72 -7.73 8.27
C ARG A 166 17.54 -7.81 9.25
N LEU A 167 16.48 -8.52 8.88
CA LEU A 167 15.30 -8.70 9.73
C LEU A 167 15.63 -9.50 10.99
N ASP A 168 16.54 -10.48 10.90
CA ASP A 168 17.06 -11.21 12.05
C ASP A 168 17.83 -10.29 13.01
N MET A 169 18.71 -9.43 12.48
CA MET A 169 19.39 -8.41 13.30
C MET A 169 18.40 -7.46 13.99
N LEU A 170 17.36 -7.00 13.28
CA LEU A 170 16.30 -6.18 13.85
C LEU A 170 15.55 -6.93 14.96
N TRP A 171 15.22 -8.20 14.75
CA TRP A 171 14.56 -9.02 15.75
C TRP A 171 15.41 -9.18 17.01
N ASN A 172 16.70 -9.48 16.85
CA ASN A 172 17.63 -9.60 17.97
C ASN A 172 17.71 -8.29 18.77
N GLN A 173 17.69 -7.14 18.10
CA GLN A 173 17.61 -5.84 18.76
C GLN A 173 16.31 -5.68 19.56
N ILE A 174 15.14 -6.00 18.98
CA ILE A 174 13.84 -5.94 19.67
C ILE A 174 13.83 -6.85 20.91
N VAL A 175 14.39 -8.06 20.81
CA VAL A 175 14.49 -9.00 21.93
C VAL A 175 15.40 -8.45 23.03
N GLN A 176 16.57 -7.91 22.67
CA GLN A 176 17.47 -7.28 23.64
C GLN A 176 16.81 -6.08 24.34
N ASP A 177 16.11 -5.24 23.57
CA ASP A 177 15.43 -4.08 24.11
C ASP A 177 14.26 -4.49 24.99
N SER A 178 13.59 -5.60 24.72
CA SER A 178 12.51 -6.13 25.56
C SER A 178 12.94 -6.46 26.99
N GLY A 179 14.22 -6.79 27.21
CA GLY A 179 14.77 -7.11 28.54
C GLY A 179 15.07 -5.88 29.42
N LYS A 180 14.96 -4.66 28.88
CA LYS A 180 15.26 -3.40 29.60
C LYS A 180 13.95 -2.67 29.93
N GLY A 181 13.99 -1.51 30.59
CA GLY A 181 12.88 -0.53 30.64
C GLY A 181 11.53 -0.96 31.28
N PRO A 182 10.56 -0.04 31.36
CA PRO A 182 9.24 -0.30 31.95
C PRO A 182 8.29 -1.05 31.00
N VAL A 183 7.31 -1.75 31.58
CA VAL A 183 6.21 -2.45 30.86
C VAL A 183 4.89 -1.79 31.25
N PRO A 184 3.98 -1.48 30.31
CA PRO A 184 4.05 -1.73 28.86
C PRO A 184 4.81 -0.66 28.07
N ARG A 185 5.32 -1.01 26.88
CA ARG A 185 5.93 -0.04 25.95
C ARG A 185 5.98 -0.50 24.49
N LEU A 186 6.07 0.44 23.57
CA LEU A 186 6.36 0.21 22.15
C LEU A 186 7.86 -0.14 21.96
N LEU A 187 8.15 -1.20 21.22
CA LEU A 187 9.52 -1.64 20.88
C LEU A 187 9.82 -1.47 19.39
N PHE A 188 8.81 -1.57 18.53
CA PHE A 188 8.95 -1.38 17.10
C PHE A 188 7.71 -0.71 16.53
N ALA A 189 7.89 0.46 15.91
CA ALA A 189 6.85 1.20 15.20
C ALA A 189 6.86 0.77 13.72
N ALA A 190 5.98 -0.17 13.35
CA ALA A 190 5.81 -0.59 11.95
C ALA A 190 5.07 0.46 11.11
N GLY A 191 4.37 1.38 11.77
CA GLY A 191 3.59 2.46 11.17
C GLY A 191 4.35 3.63 10.59
N ASP A 192 5.69 3.66 10.66
CA ASP A 192 6.48 4.73 10.05
C ASP A 192 6.14 4.84 8.54
N PRO A 193 5.51 5.96 8.10
CA PRO A 193 5.07 6.14 6.73
C PRO A 193 6.21 6.03 5.72
N LEU A 194 7.42 6.48 6.11
CA LEU A 194 8.59 6.42 5.24
C LEU A 194 9.09 4.97 5.11
N TYR A 195 9.18 4.24 6.22
CA TYR A 195 9.49 2.80 6.18
C TYR A 195 8.47 2.03 5.35
N GLN A 196 7.18 2.33 5.54
CA GLN A 196 6.10 1.70 4.79
C GLN A 196 6.21 2.00 3.31
N ALA A 197 6.45 3.26 2.90
CA ALA A 197 6.60 3.67 1.52
C ALA A 197 7.78 2.95 0.84
N LEU A 198 8.97 2.97 1.48
CA LEU A 198 10.15 2.31 0.93
C LEU A 198 9.95 0.79 0.81
N THR A 199 9.42 0.10 1.82
CA THR A 199 9.16 -1.34 1.70
C THR A 199 8.03 -1.68 0.70
N SER A 200 7.11 -0.74 0.49
CA SER A 200 5.91 -0.91 -0.34
C SER A 200 6.12 -0.67 -1.82
N PHE A 201 6.75 0.45 -2.19
CA PHE A 201 6.80 0.94 -3.57
C PHE A 201 7.92 0.36 -4.40
N VAL A 202 8.93 -0.18 -3.73
CA VAL A 202 10.09 -0.80 -4.37
C VAL A 202 9.69 -1.90 -5.34
N SER A 203 10.42 -2.06 -6.42
CA SER A 203 10.14 -3.05 -7.46
C SER A 203 11.34 -3.14 -8.40
N ALA A 204 11.33 -4.10 -9.32
CA ALA A 204 12.42 -4.27 -10.29
C ALA A 204 12.47 -3.13 -11.33
N ASP A 205 11.33 -2.48 -11.56
CA ASP A 205 11.15 -1.37 -12.50
C ASP A 205 11.35 0.03 -11.88
N LEU A 206 11.58 0.14 -10.56
CA LEU A 206 11.89 1.42 -9.91
C LEU A 206 13.18 2.01 -10.49
N ARG A 207 13.09 3.20 -11.07
CA ARG A 207 14.20 3.88 -11.76
C ARG A 207 14.78 5.05 -10.99
N ARG A 208 13.99 5.72 -10.15
CA ARG A 208 14.44 6.90 -9.43
C ARG A 208 13.69 7.07 -8.11
N ILE A 209 14.39 7.56 -7.09
CA ILE A 209 13.83 8.05 -5.84
C ILE A 209 14.26 9.51 -5.69
N ARG A 210 13.33 10.46 -5.82
CA ARG A 210 13.59 11.89 -5.61
C ARG A 210 13.06 12.31 -4.25
N VAL A 211 13.91 12.95 -3.46
CA VAL A 211 13.55 13.45 -2.13
C VAL A 211 13.76 14.94 -2.06
N GLU A 212 12.77 15.69 -1.59
CA GLU A 212 12.91 17.11 -1.30
C GLU A 212 13.37 17.35 0.14
N GLY A 213 14.38 18.22 0.30
CA GLY A 213 14.89 18.66 1.60
C GLY A 213 16.02 17.78 2.14
N GLU A 214 17.10 18.41 2.59
CA GLU A 214 18.32 17.71 3.02
C GLU A 214 18.11 16.81 4.26
N GLU A 215 17.31 17.26 5.21
CA GLU A 215 17.02 16.49 6.43
C GLU A 215 16.25 15.21 6.10
N LEU A 216 15.21 15.33 5.27
CA LEU A 216 14.43 14.17 4.82
C LEU A 216 15.29 13.25 3.95
N PHE A 217 16.12 13.82 3.07
CA PHE A 217 17.07 13.03 2.27
C PHE A 217 18.02 12.22 3.15
N ARG A 218 18.57 12.79 4.23
CA ARG A 218 19.41 12.05 5.19
C ARG A 218 18.64 10.88 5.82
N GLN A 219 17.42 11.11 6.28
CA GLN A 219 16.56 10.04 6.83
C GLN A 219 16.27 8.93 5.82
N VAL A 220 15.92 9.30 4.58
CA VAL A 220 15.67 8.35 3.48
C VAL A 220 16.94 7.60 3.13
N TYR A 221 18.09 8.28 3.06
CA TYR A 221 19.38 7.67 2.77
C TYR A 221 19.73 6.58 3.80
N ASP A 222 19.64 6.91 5.08
CA ASP A 222 19.94 5.96 6.17
C ASP A 222 19.01 4.74 6.10
N LEU A 223 17.71 4.96 5.83
CA LEU A 223 16.75 3.88 5.67
C LEU A 223 17.03 3.03 4.43
N VAL A 224 17.24 3.63 3.26
CA VAL A 224 17.53 2.92 2.00
C VAL A 224 18.84 2.13 2.14
N GLN A 225 19.88 2.73 2.71
CA GLN A 225 21.14 2.04 2.98
C GLN A 225 20.94 0.84 3.91
N LYS A 226 20.10 0.98 4.95
CA LYS A 226 19.84 -0.08 5.92
C LYS A 226 18.96 -1.19 5.37
N ILE A 227 17.86 -0.86 4.69
CA ILE A 227 16.80 -1.82 4.33
C ILE A 227 16.88 -2.32 2.89
N MET A 228 17.58 -1.57 2.03
CA MET A 228 17.70 -1.89 0.62
C MET A 228 18.91 -1.24 -0.09
N PRO A 229 20.14 -1.59 0.33
CA PRO A 229 21.36 -1.05 -0.27
C PRO A 229 21.40 -1.01 -1.81
N PRO A 230 20.88 -2.02 -2.55
CA PRO A 230 20.89 -2.01 -4.02
C PRO A 230 20.13 -0.84 -4.68
N TYR A 231 19.26 -0.14 -3.95
CA TYR A 231 18.45 0.98 -4.45
C TYR A 231 19.09 2.34 -4.17
N LEU A 232 20.17 2.38 -3.40
CA LEU A 232 20.89 3.61 -3.07
C LEU A 232 21.33 4.42 -4.30
N PRO A 233 21.78 3.80 -5.42
CA PRO A 233 22.13 4.56 -6.63
C PRO A 233 20.95 5.29 -7.29
N LEU A 234 19.71 4.91 -6.99
CA LEU A 234 18.51 5.55 -7.53
C LEU A 234 18.08 6.77 -6.71
N LEU A 235 18.64 6.93 -5.51
CA LEU A 235 18.28 7.98 -4.57
C LEU A 235 18.98 9.30 -4.92
N SER A 236 18.20 10.37 -5.03
CA SER A 236 18.70 11.70 -5.36
C SER A 236 17.98 12.78 -4.55
N LEU A 237 18.76 13.77 -4.07
CA LEU A 237 18.21 14.98 -3.47
C LEU A 237 17.68 15.85 -4.61
N TYR A 238 16.40 16.19 -4.54
CA TYR A 238 15.81 17.16 -5.43
C TYR A 238 16.26 18.56 -5.03
N VAL A 239 16.84 19.27 -6.01
CA VAL A 239 17.22 20.67 -5.87
C VAL A 239 16.20 21.50 -6.64
N PRO A 240 15.40 22.35 -5.96
CA PRO A 240 14.41 23.21 -6.60
C PRO A 240 14.99 24.02 -7.76
N ALA A 241 14.43 23.83 -8.96
CA ALA A 241 14.70 24.68 -10.10
C ALA A 241 13.67 25.81 -10.13
N GLN A 242 14.13 27.07 -10.28
CA GLN A 242 13.25 28.25 -10.34
C GLN A 242 12.33 28.43 -9.10
N GLY A 243 12.69 27.84 -7.96
CA GLY A 243 11.94 27.96 -6.70
C GLY A 243 10.73 27.01 -6.57
N TYR A 244 10.47 26.15 -7.56
CA TYR A 244 9.40 25.15 -7.45
C TYR A 244 9.87 23.93 -6.65
N GLY A 245 9.05 23.53 -5.67
CA GLY A 245 9.25 22.26 -4.97
C GLY A 245 8.96 21.05 -5.85
N LEU A 246 9.38 19.87 -5.40
CA LEU A 246 9.28 18.59 -6.09
C LEU A 246 7.84 18.27 -6.49
N ALA A 247 6.87 18.52 -5.60
CA ALA A 247 5.46 18.31 -5.90
C ALA A 247 4.99 19.16 -7.09
N ALA A 248 5.36 20.44 -7.12
CA ALA A 248 5.01 21.34 -8.22
C ALA A 248 5.73 20.94 -9.52
N ALA A 249 7.02 20.60 -9.44
CA ALA A 249 7.81 20.16 -10.59
C ALA A 249 7.30 18.85 -11.23
N LEU A 250 6.60 18.03 -10.45
CA LEU A 250 5.98 16.78 -10.90
C LEU A 250 4.48 16.91 -11.24
N GLY A 251 3.89 18.11 -11.14
CA GLY A 251 2.45 18.29 -11.35
C GLY A 251 1.59 17.55 -10.31
N LEU A 252 2.08 17.45 -9.07
CA LEU A 252 1.39 16.82 -7.93
C LEU A 252 0.72 17.84 -7.00
N GLY A 253 0.85 19.14 -7.29
CA GLY A 253 0.34 20.20 -6.41
C GLY A 253 -1.19 20.16 -6.20
N ASP A 254 -1.94 19.72 -7.21
CA ASP A 254 -3.40 19.55 -7.17
C ASP A 254 -3.83 18.12 -6.78
N LEU A 255 -2.87 17.23 -6.46
CA LEU A 255 -3.17 15.83 -6.16
C LEU A 255 -4.20 15.66 -5.03
N PRO A 256 -4.13 16.39 -3.89
CA PRO A 256 -5.14 16.26 -2.83
C PRO A 256 -6.55 16.59 -3.31
N GLU A 257 -6.71 17.69 -4.07
CA GLU A 257 -8.00 18.11 -4.62
C GLU A 257 -8.51 17.09 -5.66
N SER A 258 -7.61 16.61 -6.53
CA SER A 258 -7.90 15.58 -7.52
C SER A 258 -8.39 14.27 -6.88
N LEU A 259 -7.85 13.89 -5.71
CA LEU A 259 -8.27 12.72 -4.95
C LEU A 259 -9.61 12.89 -4.24
N ALA A 260 -9.97 14.13 -3.89
CA ALA A 260 -11.28 14.46 -3.34
C ALA A 260 -12.37 14.53 -4.43
N ASN A 261 -11.98 14.89 -5.66
CA ASN A 261 -12.91 14.99 -6.79
C ASN A 261 -13.51 13.63 -7.14
N ARG A 262 -14.85 13.59 -7.21
CA ARG A 262 -15.62 12.40 -7.64
C ARG A 262 -15.40 12.09 -9.12
N LYS A 263 -15.20 13.13 -9.94
CA LYS A 263 -15.04 13.03 -11.39
C LYS A 263 -13.58 12.86 -11.78
N VAL A 264 -13.29 11.87 -12.62
CA VAL A 264 -11.95 11.61 -13.17
C VAL A 264 -12.00 11.58 -14.68
N TRP A 265 -11.25 12.44 -15.35
CA TRP A 265 -11.24 12.49 -16.82
C TRP A 265 -10.38 11.39 -17.43
N LEU A 266 -10.86 10.83 -18.54
CA LEU A 266 -10.15 9.83 -19.35
C LEU A 266 -9.46 10.50 -20.54
N PRO A 267 -8.36 9.91 -21.06
CA PRO A 267 -7.75 10.35 -22.31
C PRO A 267 -8.77 10.24 -23.45
N GLY A 268 -9.18 11.35 -24.06
CA GLY A 268 -10.17 11.34 -25.15
C GLY A 268 -11.59 11.77 -24.76
N GLY A 269 -11.78 12.37 -23.58
CA GLY A 269 -12.98 13.14 -23.26
C GLY A 269 -14.09 12.40 -22.49
N GLY A 270 -13.96 11.08 -22.34
CA GLY A 270 -14.75 10.31 -21.37
C GLY A 270 -14.39 10.65 -19.92
N TYR A 271 -15.17 10.19 -18.96
CA TYR A 271 -14.88 10.39 -17.54
C TYR A 271 -15.51 9.32 -16.66
N LEU A 272 -14.90 9.09 -15.50
CA LEU A 272 -15.42 8.27 -14.42
C LEU A 272 -16.12 9.15 -13.40
N VAL A 273 -17.15 8.62 -12.74
CA VAL A 273 -17.69 9.15 -11.49
C VAL A 273 -17.53 8.09 -10.41
N ILE A 274 -16.80 8.40 -9.34
CA ILE A 274 -16.50 7.48 -8.25
C ILE A 274 -17.27 7.90 -7.01
N ASP A 275 -18.19 7.04 -6.57
CA ASP A 275 -19.05 7.26 -5.41
C ASP A 275 -18.82 6.21 -4.32
N ARG A 276 -18.50 6.68 -3.11
CA ARG A 276 -18.32 5.83 -1.94
C ARG A 276 -19.58 5.85 -1.08
N THR A 277 -20.12 4.66 -0.81
CA THR A 277 -21.22 4.46 0.13
C THR A 277 -20.70 3.77 1.40
N GLU A 278 -21.58 3.51 2.36
CA GLU A 278 -21.22 2.80 3.59
C GLU A 278 -20.70 1.37 3.33
N ALA A 279 -21.30 0.65 2.39
CA ALA A 279 -21.01 -0.76 2.16
C ALA A 279 -20.14 -1.03 0.93
N MET A 280 -20.16 -0.14 -0.06
CA MET A 280 -19.52 -0.36 -1.36
C MET A 280 -19.12 0.93 -2.08
N THR A 281 -18.25 0.80 -3.07
CA THR A 281 -17.91 1.88 -4.01
C THR A 281 -18.54 1.59 -5.37
N VAL A 282 -19.21 2.58 -5.96
CA VAL A 282 -19.77 2.51 -7.30
C VAL A 282 -18.96 3.41 -8.24
N ILE A 283 -18.62 2.92 -9.42
CA ILE A 283 -17.87 3.66 -10.43
C ILE A 283 -18.65 3.64 -11.73
N ASP A 284 -19.01 4.82 -12.24
CA ASP A 284 -19.79 5.00 -13.46
C ASP A 284 -18.90 5.53 -14.61
N VAL A 285 -19.00 4.93 -15.80
CA VAL A 285 -18.20 5.28 -16.99
C VAL A 285 -19.03 6.06 -17.98
N ASN A 286 -18.59 7.28 -18.28
CA ASN A 286 -19.27 8.20 -19.17
C ASN A 286 -18.41 8.54 -20.39
N SER A 287 -19.08 8.79 -21.51
CA SER A 287 -18.42 9.05 -22.79
C SER A 287 -18.11 10.52 -23.09
N GLY A 288 -18.52 11.46 -22.23
CA GLY A 288 -18.41 12.90 -22.52
C GLY A 288 -19.36 13.40 -23.62
N LYS A 289 -19.16 14.65 -24.08
CA LYS A 289 -20.05 15.35 -25.02
C LYS A 289 -19.97 14.86 -26.48
N ASP A 290 -18.94 14.08 -26.84
CA ASP A 290 -18.65 13.70 -28.23
C ASP A 290 -19.44 12.48 -28.76
N LEU A 291 -20.43 11.97 -28.01
CA LEU A 291 -21.34 10.91 -28.48
C LEU A 291 -22.61 11.40 -29.18
N GLN A 292 -22.71 12.69 -29.51
CA GLN A 292 -23.83 13.17 -30.33
C GLN A 292 -23.67 12.70 -31.79
N GLY A 293 -24.10 11.47 -32.10
CA GLY A 293 -24.55 11.18 -33.46
C GLY A 293 -24.56 9.75 -33.99
N ARG A 294 -23.85 8.76 -33.45
CA ARG A 294 -23.92 7.37 -33.99
C ARG A 294 -23.67 6.32 -32.93
N ASP A 295 -24.36 5.18 -33.07
CA ASP A 295 -24.15 3.96 -32.31
C ASP A 295 -22.75 3.39 -32.60
N ASN A 296 -21.76 3.94 -31.90
CA ASN A 296 -20.35 3.68 -32.17
C ASN A 296 -19.81 2.72 -31.09
N HIS A 297 -20.17 1.44 -31.21
CA HIS A 297 -19.69 0.38 -30.32
C HIS A 297 -18.16 0.39 -30.17
N ALA A 298 -17.43 0.64 -31.26
CA ALA A 298 -15.96 0.71 -31.23
C ALA A 298 -15.43 1.87 -30.37
N LEU A 299 -16.14 3.00 -30.32
CA LEU A 299 -15.79 4.12 -29.45
C LEU A 299 -16.12 3.80 -27.98
N ARG A 300 -17.31 3.22 -27.71
CA ARG A 300 -17.68 2.78 -26.35
C ARG A 300 -16.68 1.76 -25.80
N GLN A 301 -16.29 0.79 -26.61
CA GLN A 301 -15.29 -0.21 -26.25
C GLN A 301 -13.94 0.44 -25.92
N ARG A 302 -13.47 1.39 -26.74
CA ARG A 302 -12.25 2.15 -26.46
C ARG A 302 -12.33 2.89 -25.12
N ILE A 303 -13.44 3.56 -24.86
CA ILE A 303 -13.67 4.30 -23.61
C ILE A 303 -13.70 3.34 -22.42
N ASN A 304 -14.36 2.19 -22.54
CA ASN A 304 -14.40 1.15 -21.51
C ASN A 304 -12.99 0.60 -21.21
N ASN A 305 -12.16 0.35 -22.23
CA ASN A 305 -10.79 -0.12 -22.04
C ASN A 305 -9.91 0.94 -21.34
N GLN A 306 -10.07 2.22 -21.70
CA GLN A 306 -9.40 3.34 -21.01
C GLN A 306 -9.90 3.48 -19.57
N ALA A 307 -11.21 3.34 -19.36
CA ALA A 307 -11.83 3.36 -18.05
C ALA A 307 -11.31 2.23 -17.17
N ALA A 308 -11.24 0.99 -17.67
CA ALA A 308 -10.71 -0.15 -16.91
C ALA A 308 -9.27 0.09 -16.41
N THR A 309 -8.41 0.63 -17.29
CA THR A 309 -7.04 0.99 -16.93
C THR A 309 -7.00 2.10 -15.87
N GLU A 310 -7.80 3.16 -16.05
CA GLU A 310 -7.84 4.29 -15.11
C GLU A 310 -8.49 3.90 -13.77
N ILE A 311 -9.50 3.03 -13.78
CA ILE A 311 -10.13 2.49 -12.56
C ILE A 311 -9.09 1.73 -11.73
N ALA A 312 -8.34 0.80 -12.34
CA ALA A 312 -7.29 0.07 -11.63
C ALA A 312 -6.27 1.03 -10.97
N ARG A 313 -5.89 2.10 -11.68
CA ARG A 313 -5.02 3.15 -11.12
C ARG A 313 -5.67 3.91 -9.97
N GLN A 314 -6.93 4.32 -10.10
CA GLN A 314 -7.66 5.06 -9.05
C GLN A 314 -7.93 4.23 -7.81
N LEU A 315 -8.20 2.92 -7.97
CA LEU A 315 -8.34 2.00 -6.84
C LEU A 315 -7.08 1.96 -5.98
N ARG A 316 -5.91 1.91 -6.63
CA ARG A 316 -4.58 1.96 -5.98
C ARG A 316 -4.32 3.33 -5.37
N LEU A 317 -4.44 4.39 -6.16
CA LEU A 317 -4.11 5.75 -5.76
C LEU A 317 -4.97 6.26 -4.60
N ARG A 318 -6.26 5.92 -4.58
CA ARG A 318 -7.21 6.34 -3.53
C ARG A 318 -7.39 5.32 -2.40
N ASN A 319 -6.62 4.22 -2.43
CA ASN A 319 -6.74 3.05 -1.55
C ASN A 319 -8.20 2.55 -1.37
N ILE A 320 -8.96 2.44 -2.46
CA ILE A 320 -10.36 1.99 -2.42
C ILE A 320 -10.40 0.48 -2.14
N GLY A 321 -11.08 0.06 -1.08
CA GLY A 321 -11.28 -1.35 -0.75
C GLY A 321 -12.75 -1.65 -0.45
N GLY A 322 -13.05 -2.92 -0.19
CA GLY A 322 -14.41 -3.43 -0.02
C GLY A 322 -15.00 -3.98 -1.31
N ILE A 323 -16.33 -3.92 -1.41
CA ILE A 323 -17.09 -4.29 -2.60
C ILE A 323 -17.08 -3.09 -3.55
N ILE A 324 -16.79 -3.35 -4.83
CA ILE A 324 -16.72 -2.34 -5.88
C ILE A 324 -17.62 -2.80 -7.04
N LEU A 325 -18.53 -1.93 -7.47
CA LEU A 325 -19.36 -2.11 -8.66
C LEU A 325 -18.94 -1.09 -9.72
N ILE A 326 -18.75 -1.55 -10.95
CA ILE A 326 -18.38 -0.69 -12.08
C ILE A 326 -19.46 -0.79 -13.16
N ASP A 327 -20.06 0.34 -13.48
CA ASP A 327 -21.02 0.51 -14.57
C ASP A 327 -20.28 0.99 -15.83
N PHE A 328 -20.04 0.06 -16.75
CA PHE A 328 -19.40 0.36 -18.03
C PHE A 328 -20.45 0.76 -19.08
N LEU A 329 -20.04 1.49 -20.11
CA LEU A 329 -20.91 1.78 -21.27
C LEU A 329 -21.36 0.48 -21.94
N ASP A 330 -22.54 0.49 -22.59
CA ASP A 330 -23.10 -0.72 -23.22
C ASP A 330 -22.09 -1.44 -24.13
N LEU A 331 -21.94 -2.74 -23.88
CA LEU A 331 -21.09 -3.64 -24.64
C LEU A 331 -21.88 -4.26 -25.79
N ALA A 332 -21.23 -4.43 -26.96
CA ALA A 332 -21.88 -4.97 -28.16
C ALA A 332 -22.16 -6.49 -28.10
N GLY A 333 -21.45 -7.22 -27.23
CA GLY A 333 -21.57 -8.67 -27.10
C GLY A 333 -20.50 -9.27 -26.19
N ASP A 334 -20.45 -10.61 -26.13
CA ASP A 334 -19.57 -11.36 -25.23
C ASP A 334 -18.08 -11.18 -25.56
N GLU A 335 -17.71 -10.97 -26.82
CA GLU A 335 -16.32 -10.74 -27.22
C GLU A 335 -15.79 -9.43 -26.62
N SER A 336 -16.54 -8.33 -26.77
CA SER A 336 -16.22 -7.03 -26.16
C SER A 336 -16.14 -7.12 -24.63
N ARG A 337 -16.98 -7.95 -24.03
CA ARG A 337 -16.98 -8.21 -22.59
C ARG A 337 -15.71 -8.94 -22.14
N GLN A 338 -15.28 -9.97 -22.88
CA GLN A 338 -14.06 -10.72 -22.59
C GLN A 338 -12.81 -9.86 -22.78
N GLU A 339 -12.78 -9.03 -23.83
CA GLU A 339 -11.69 -8.08 -24.05
C GLU A 339 -11.58 -7.10 -22.87
N LEU A 340 -12.69 -6.49 -22.46
CA LEU A 340 -12.71 -5.55 -21.34
C LEU A 340 -12.25 -6.20 -20.02
N LEU A 341 -12.69 -7.44 -19.77
CA LEU A 341 -12.24 -8.24 -18.63
C LEU A 341 -10.73 -8.45 -18.66
N SER A 342 -10.17 -8.82 -19.81
CA SER A 342 -8.73 -9.03 -19.98
C SER A 342 -7.93 -7.74 -19.74
N VAL A 343 -8.43 -6.59 -20.22
CA VAL A 343 -7.82 -5.28 -19.96
C VAL A 343 -7.84 -4.95 -18.48
N LEU A 344 -8.98 -5.14 -17.81
CA LEU A 344 -9.11 -4.89 -16.37
C LEU A 344 -8.21 -5.81 -15.53
N GLU A 345 -8.14 -7.10 -15.85
CA GLU A 345 -7.23 -8.06 -15.21
C GLU A 345 -5.76 -7.65 -15.36
N THR A 346 -5.37 -7.29 -16.59
CA THR A 346 -4.01 -6.82 -16.89
C THR A 346 -3.66 -5.56 -16.10
N ALA A 347 -4.59 -4.60 -16.03
CA ALA A 347 -4.38 -3.36 -15.27
C ALA A 347 -4.30 -3.62 -13.75
N LEU A 348 -5.12 -4.54 -13.23
CA LEU A 348 -5.12 -4.93 -11.81
C LEU A 348 -3.94 -5.81 -11.42
N ALA A 349 -3.22 -6.42 -12.36
CA ALA A 349 -2.05 -7.25 -12.08
C ALA A 349 -0.92 -6.49 -11.33
N ARG A 350 -0.90 -5.16 -11.47
CA ARG A 350 0.04 -4.28 -10.74
C ARG A 350 -0.40 -3.95 -9.31
N ASP A 351 -1.65 -4.21 -8.99
CA ASP A 351 -2.18 -3.95 -7.67
C ASP A 351 -1.67 -4.98 -6.67
N LYS A 352 -0.98 -4.49 -5.64
CA LYS A 352 -0.43 -5.32 -4.56
C LYS A 352 -1.52 -5.74 -3.57
N ALA A 353 -2.65 -5.04 -3.53
CA ALA A 353 -3.79 -5.42 -2.71
C ALA A 353 -4.44 -6.68 -3.27
N ARG A 354 -4.86 -7.59 -2.37
CA ARG A 354 -5.64 -8.74 -2.79
C ARG A 354 -6.96 -8.26 -3.36
N HIS A 355 -7.27 -8.72 -4.56
CA HIS A 355 -8.51 -8.42 -5.25
C HIS A 355 -9.06 -9.69 -5.89
N ARG A 356 -10.34 -9.67 -6.21
CA ARG A 356 -11.03 -10.73 -6.94
C ARG A 356 -12.08 -10.08 -7.84
N LEU A 357 -11.99 -10.35 -9.13
CA LEU A 357 -13.08 -10.10 -10.07
C LEU A 357 -14.12 -11.21 -9.90
N VAL A 358 -15.36 -10.82 -9.62
CA VAL A 358 -16.48 -11.77 -9.50
C VAL A 358 -17.10 -12.00 -10.89
N GLY A 359 -17.19 -10.93 -11.69
CA GLY A 359 -17.73 -10.95 -13.03
C GLY A 359 -18.88 -9.97 -13.19
N PHE A 360 -19.62 -10.09 -14.30
CA PHE A 360 -20.78 -9.25 -14.55
C PHE A 360 -22.02 -9.78 -13.82
N THR A 361 -22.72 -8.88 -13.14
CA THR A 361 -24.03 -9.15 -12.53
C THR A 361 -25.11 -9.32 -13.61
N GLY A 362 -26.29 -9.81 -13.21
CA GLY A 362 -27.45 -9.88 -14.11
C GLY A 362 -27.94 -8.53 -14.62
N LEU A 363 -27.55 -7.42 -13.97
CA LEU A 363 -27.84 -6.05 -14.39
C LEU A 363 -26.77 -5.45 -15.33
N GLY A 364 -25.70 -6.19 -15.63
CA GLY A 364 -24.63 -5.70 -16.50
C GLY A 364 -23.51 -4.92 -15.79
N LEU A 365 -23.56 -4.77 -14.47
CA LEU A 365 -22.48 -4.17 -13.69
C LEU A 365 -21.34 -5.16 -13.47
N MET A 366 -20.09 -4.72 -13.56
CA MET A 366 -18.92 -5.50 -13.17
C MET A 366 -18.74 -5.47 -11.64
N GLU A 367 -18.70 -6.64 -11.02
CA GLU A 367 -18.51 -6.80 -9.58
C GLU A 367 -17.08 -7.26 -9.25
N MET A 368 -16.45 -6.58 -8.29
CA MET A 368 -15.17 -7.01 -7.73
C MET A 368 -15.05 -6.73 -6.23
N THR A 369 -14.09 -7.39 -5.60
CA THR A 369 -13.68 -7.10 -4.23
C THR A 369 -12.20 -6.74 -4.20
N ARG A 370 -11.82 -5.82 -3.30
CA ARG A 370 -10.43 -5.41 -3.09
C ARG A 370 -10.17 -5.17 -1.61
N THR A 371 -9.06 -5.64 -1.09
CA THR A 371 -8.62 -5.31 0.28
C THR A 371 -8.06 -3.89 0.32
N ALA A 372 -8.44 -3.09 1.31
CA ALA A 372 -7.74 -1.85 1.59
C ALA A 372 -6.33 -2.18 2.10
N ARG A 373 -5.34 -1.41 1.65
CA ARG A 373 -3.94 -1.61 1.98
C ARG A 373 -3.59 -1.04 3.35
#